data_AF-A0A973CVS3-F1
#
_entry.id   AF-A0A973CVS3-F1
#
_cell.length_a   1.000
_cell.length_b   1.000
_cell.length_c   1.000
_cell.angle_alpha   90.00
_cell.angle_beta   90.00
_cell.angle_gamma   90.00
#
_symmetry.space_group_name_H-M   'P 1'
#
loop_
_entity.id
_entity.type
_entity.pdbx_description
1 polymer ?
#
loop_
_entity_poly.entity_id
_entity_poly.type
_entity_poly.pdbx_seq_one_letter_code
_entity_poly.pdbx_strand_id
1 'polypeptide(L)'
;MSVAAHAAVDAQRGSERVRVVTAASLFDGHDAAINIMRRLLQAQGVEVIHLGHDRSVEEIAQAAVQEDAHAVAVSSYQGGHMEFFGYLV
;
A
#
# COMPACT_ATOMS: atom_id res chain seq x y z
N MET A 1 -26.83 1.07 -19.39
CA MET A 1 -26.07 2.32 -19.61
C MET A 1 -24.89 2.54 -18.62
N SER A 2 -24.44 1.54 -17.85
CA SER A 2 -23.39 1.74 -16.80
C SER A 2 -21.98 1.27 -17.18
N VAL A 3 -21.84 0.35 -18.16
CA VAL A 3 -20.54 -0.25 -18.52
C VAL A 3 -19.62 0.73 -19.26
N ALA A 4 -20.18 1.63 -20.07
CA ALA A 4 -19.40 2.63 -20.80
C ALA A 4 -18.74 3.69 -19.89
N ALA A 5 -19.31 3.95 -18.70
CA ALA A 5 -18.75 4.89 -17.75
C ALA A 5 -17.53 4.34 -16.99
N HIS A 6 -17.48 3.02 -16.73
CA HIS A 6 -16.29 2.38 -16.14
C HIS A 6 -15.12 2.36 -17.13
N ALA A 7 -15.38 1.98 -18.39
CA ALA A 7 -14.36 1.97 -19.43
C ALA A 7 -13.74 3.36 -19.69
N ALA A 8 -14.50 4.43 -19.52
CA ALA A 8 -14.02 5.80 -19.66
C ALA A 8 -13.13 6.25 -18.47
N VAL A 9 -13.37 5.73 -17.26
CA VAL A 9 -12.50 5.97 -16.09
C VAL A 9 -11.16 5.25 -16.26
N ASP A 10 -11.18 4.04 -16.84
CA ASP A 10 -9.98 3.23 -17.08
C ASP A 10 -9.10 3.80 -18.20
N ALA A 11 -9.69 4.44 -19.20
CA ALA A 11 -8.96 5.06 -20.32
C ALA A 11 -8.38 6.45 -20.00
N GLN A 12 -8.94 7.17 -19.02
CA GLN A 12 -8.50 8.53 -18.66
C GLN A 12 -7.30 8.56 -17.69
N ARG A 13 -7.00 7.44 -17.01
CA ARG A 13 -5.76 7.24 -16.24
C ARG A 13 -4.67 6.71 -17.15
N GLY A 14 -4.19 7.56 -18.07
CA GLY A 14 -3.19 7.16 -19.06
C GLY A 14 -1.94 6.59 -18.41
N SER A 15 -1.55 5.36 -18.75
CA SER A 15 -0.20 4.79 -18.61
C SER A 15 0.52 4.92 -17.26
N GLU A 16 -0.13 5.38 -16.20
CA GLU A 16 0.54 5.67 -14.93
C GLU A 16 0.62 4.39 -14.12
N ARG A 17 1.85 4.03 -13.76
CA ARG A 17 2.14 2.81 -13.02
C ARG A 17 1.52 2.96 -11.63
N VAL A 18 0.65 2.02 -11.24
CA VAL A 18 0.07 2.00 -9.89
C VAL A 18 1.21 1.98 -8.87
N ARG A 19 1.19 2.91 -7.91
CA ARG A 19 2.17 3.00 -6.81
C ARG A 19 1.58 2.50 -5.50
N VAL A 20 2.27 1.61 -4.82
CA VAL A 20 1.83 1.04 -3.53
C VAL A 20 2.93 1.16 -2.49
N VAL A 21 2.62 1.76 -1.36
CA VAL A 21 3.49 1.73 -0.17
C VAL A 21 3.28 0.42 0.56
N THR A 22 4.37 -0.26 0.94
CA THR A 22 4.33 -1.53 1.67
C THR A 22 5.14 -1.45 2.97
N ALA A 23 4.57 -1.89 4.08
CA ALA A 23 5.24 -1.90 5.39
C ALA A 23 4.72 -3.02 6.32
N ALA A 24 5.46 -3.34 7.37
CA ALA A 24 4.90 -3.98 8.57
C ALA A 24 4.62 -2.93 9.65
N SER A 25 3.60 -3.17 10.49
CA SER A 25 3.15 -2.22 11.51
C SER A 25 4.22 -1.90 12.57
N LEU A 26 3.94 -0.90 13.42
CA LEU A 26 4.84 -0.47 14.48
C LEU A 26 5.13 -1.61 15.47
N PHE A 27 6.40 -1.74 15.87
CA PHE A 27 6.94 -2.83 16.69
C PHE A 27 6.73 -4.23 16.14
N ASP A 28 6.41 -4.34 14.85
CA ASP A 28 6.26 -5.63 14.17
C ASP A 28 7.45 -5.92 13.26
N GLY A 29 8.21 -6.96 13.61
CA GLY A 29 9.32 -7.48 12.79
C GLY A 29 8.91 -8.57 11.78
N HIS A 30 7.63 -8.95 11.70
CA HIS A 30 7.16 -10.01 10.81
C HIS A 30 7.00 -9.54 9.36
N ASP A 31 8.13 -9.37 8.67
CA ASP A 31 8.16 -8.84 7.31
C ASP A 31 7.95 -9.91 6.21
N ALA A 32 7.87 -11.19 6.57
CA ALA A 32 7.80 -12.30 5.61
C ALA A 32 6.59 -12.18 4.68
N ALA A 33 5.41 -11.88 5.23
CA ALA A 33 4.18 -11.75 4.47
C ALA A 33 4.23 -10.53 3.52
N ILE A 34 4.63 -9.37 4.02
CA ILE A 34 4.70 -8.15 3.20
C ILE A 34 5.79 -8.27 2.12
N ASN A 35 6.88 -8.99 2.39
CA ASN A 35 7.92 -9.30 1.41
C ASN A 35 7.44 -10.21 0.28
N ILE A 36 6.51 -11.13 0.55
CA ILE A 36 5.87 -11.92 -0.50
C ILE A 36 4.90 -11.03 -1.30
N MET A 37 4.05 -10.27 -0.62
CA MET A 37 3.07 -9.39 -1.26
C MET A 37 3.72 -8.35 -2.18
N ARG A 38 4.80 -7.69 -1.75
CA ARG A 38 5.50 -6.73 -2.63
C ARG A 38 6.06 -7.38 -3.89
N ARG A 39 6.55 -8.62 -3.81
CA ARG A 39 7.09 -9.34 -4.98
C ARG A 39 5.97 -9.67 -5.97
N LEU A 40 4.80 -10.06 -5.46
CA LEU A 40 3.62 -10.30 -6.30
C LEU A 40 3.13 -9.01 -6.98
N LEU A 41 3.07 -7.89 -6.24
CA LEU A 41 2.71 -6.58 -6.79
C LEU A 41 3.71 -6.15 -7.87
N GLN A 42 5.02 -6.25 -7.59
CA GLN A 42 6.08 -5.94 -8.55
C GLN A 42 5.97 -6.81 -9.82
N ALA A 43 5.70 -8.11 -9.68
CA ALA A 43 5.50 -9.02 -10.79
C ALA A 43 4.27 -8.68 -11.66
N GLN A 44 3.27 -8.00 -11.08
CA GLN A 44 2.09 -7.50 -11.80
C GLN A 44 2.29 -6.11 -12.43
N GLY A 45 3.49 -5.55 -12.34
CA GLY A 45 3.79 -4.24 -12.91
C GLY A 45 3.48 -3.06 -11.99
N VAL A 46 3.24 -3.29 -10.71
CA VAL A 46 3.03 -2.23 -9.70
C VAL A 46 4.38 -1.68 -9.24
N GLU A 47 4.46 -0.35 -9.06
CA GLU A 47 5.60 0.31 -8.43
C GLU A 47 5.45 0.22 -6.92
N VAL A 48 6.45 -0.34 -6.25
CA VAL A 48 6.36 -0.60 -4.81
C VAL A 48 7.41 0.20 -4.07
N ILE A 49 6.93 1.08 -3.19
CA ILE A 49 7.74 1.78 -2.20
C ILE A 49 7.72 0.92 -0.94
N HIS A 50 8.83 0.27 -0.63
CA HIS A 50 8.93 -0.66 0.49
C HIS A 50 9.64 -0.02 1.68
N LEU A 51 8.91 0.20 2.78
CA LEU A 51 9.44 0.82 4.00
C LEU A 51 10.06 -0.19 4.97
N GLY A 52 9.87 -1.50 4.73
CA GLY A 52 10.33 -2.56 5.63
C GLY A 52 9.36 -2.77 6.79
N HIS A 53 9.91 -3.02 7.98
CA HIS A 53 9.16 -3.37 9.18
C HIS A 53 9.36 -2.34 10.29
N ASP A 54 8.62 -2.47 11.39
CA ASP A 54 8.65 -1.52 12.52
C ASP A 54 8.34 -0.07 12.10
N ARG A 55 7.21 0.14 11.42
CA ARG A 55 6.80 1.46 10.91
C ARG A 55 5.56 2.00 11.59
N SER A 56 5.70 3.22 12.10
CA SER A 56 4.59 3.99 12.66
C SER A 56 3.57 4.38 11.57
N VAL A 57 2.34 4.66 12.00
CA VAL A 57 1.29 5.18 11.12
C VAL A 57 1.73 6.49 10.45
N GLU A 58 2.40 7.37 11.20
CA GLU A 58 2.89 8.64 10.69
C GLU A 58 3.91 8.45 9.56
N GLU A 59 4.91 7.58 9.74
CA GLU A 59 5.89 7.27 8.68
C GLU A 59 5.22 6.73 7.42
N ILE A 60 4.26 5.81 7.58
CA ILE A 60 3.55 5.20 6.46
C ILE A 60 2.69 6.25 5.72
N ALA A 61 1.93 7.07 6.46
CA ALA A 61 1.07 8.09 5.90
C ALA A 61 1.86 9.19 5.18
N GLN A 62 2.96 9.65 5.79
CA GLN A 62 3.85 10.63 5.16
C GLN A 62 4.45 10.09 3.87
N ALA A 63 4.95 8.85 3.87
CA ALA A 63 5.45 8.21 2.65
C ALA A 63 4.35 8.08 1.59
N ALA A 64 3.14 7.67 1.96
CA ALA A 64 2.03 7.54 1.01
C ALA A 64 1.67 8.87 0.35
N VAL A 65 1.68 9.97 1.10
CA VAL A 65 1.41 11.31 0.55
C VAL A 65 2.57 11.81 -0.32
N GLN A 66 3.82 11.67 0.14
CA GLN A 66 4.99 12.15 -0.58
C GLN A 66 5.21 11.42 -1.90
N GLU A 67 4.96 10.12 -1.92
CA GLU A 67 5.11 9.25 -3.10
C GLU A 67 3.87 9.26 -4.01
N ASP A 68 2.84 10.02 -3.65
CA ASP A 68 1.55 10.04 -4.35
C ASP A 68 1.05 8.61 -4.62
N ALA A 69 0.97 7.84 -3.52
CA ALA A 69 0.67 6.42 -3.57
C ALA A 69 -0.83 6.17 -3.79
N HIS A 70 -1.14 5.21 -4.65
CA HIS A 70 -2.51 4.81 -4.95
C HIS A 70 -3.10 3.90 -3.86
N ALA A 71 -2.24 3.18 -3.14
CA ALA A 71 -2.63 2.32 -2.03
C ALA A 71 -1.51 2.14 -1.02
N VAL A 72 -1.89 1.71 0.19
CA VAL A 72 -0.99 1.29 1.26
C VAL A 72 -1.33 -0.16 1.62
N ALA A 73 -0.30 -1.00 1.70
CA ALA A 73 -0.42 -2.39 2.15
C ALA A 73 0.43 -2.59 3.42
N VAL A 74 -0.23 -2.99 4.51
CA VAL A 74 0.42 -3.21 5.81
C VAL A 74 0.19 -4.64 6.29
N SER A 75 1.25 -5.31 6.76
CA SER A 75 1.12 -6.53 7.55
C SER A 75 1.19 -6.21 9.05
N SER A 76 0.32 -6.82 9.86
CA SER A 76 0.32 -6.66 11.32
C SER A 76 0.13 -8.01 12.01
N TYR A 77 1.15 -8.43 12.76
CA TYR A 77 1.21 -9.70 13.48
C TYR A 77 1.34 -9.55 15.00
N GLN A 78 1.63 -8.33 15.50
CA GLN A 78 1.81 -8.07 16.93
C GLN A 78 0.53 -7.64 17.67
N GLY A 79 -0.60 -7.54 16.96
CA GLY A 79 -1.84 -7.01 17.51
C GLY A 79 -1.91 -5.48 17.44
N GLY A 80 -2.94 -4.89 18.05
CA GLY A 80 -3.20 -3.44 17.97
C GLY A 80 -3.60 -2.94 16.57
N HIS A 81 -3.95 -3.85 15.66
CA HIS A 81 -4.25 -3.50 14.26
C HIS A 81 -5.52 -2.67 14.11
N MET A 82 -6.50 -2.83 15.00
CA MET A 82 -7.73 -2.03 14.95
C MET A 82 -7.43 -0.55 15.20
N GLU A 83 -6.63 -0.27 16.23
CA GLU A 83 -6.17 1.07 16.56
C GLU A 83 -5.21 1.57 15.47
N PHE A 84 -4.23 0.76 15.08
CA PHE A 84 -3.25 1.12 14.04
C PHE A 84 -3.93 1.51 12.73
N PHE A 85 -4.85 0.69 12.22
CA PHE A 85 -5.60 1.01 11.01
C PHE A 85 -6.59 2.15 11.23
N GLY A 86 -7.20 2.27 12.42
CA GLY A 86 -8.06 3.40 12.77
C GLY A 86 -7.33 4.74 12.81
N TYR A 87 -6.03 4.77 13.09
CA TYR A 87 -5.21 5.99 12.99
C TYR A 87 -4.72 6.28 11.57
N LEU A 88 -4.73 5.29 10.68
CA LEU A 88 -4.22 5.41 9.31
C LEU A 88 -5.27 5.99 8.33
N VAL A 89 -6.58 5.91 8.65
CA VAL A 89 -7.70 6.35 7.78
C VAL A 89 -8.54 7.47 8.37
#